data_AF-A0A924D1M0-F1
#
_entry.id   AF-A0A924D1M0-F1
#
_cell.length_a   1.000
_cell.length_b   1.000
_cell.length_c   1.000
_cell.angle_alpha   90.00
_cell.angle_beta   90.00
_cell.angle_gamma   90.00
#
_symmetry.space_group_name_H-M   'P 1'
#
loop_
_entity.id
_entity.type
_entity.pdbx_description
1 polymer ?
#
loop_
_entity_poly.entity_id
_entity_poly.type
_entity_poly.pdbx_seq_one_letter_code
_entity_poly.pdbx_strand_id
1 'polypeptide(L)'
;MTTTRTTCPYCGVGCGLLVTPQGKVSGDPDHPANFGRLCSKGAALGETLGLEGRLLHPMIGDTRSDWYNALGLMAEKFGAAIRDHGPDSVAFYVSGQLLTEDYYVANKLMKGFIGSGNIDTNSRLCMASTVVAQIRSLGEDVVPGCYEDLEIADLVVLVGSNTAWCHPVLFQRLVAARAAHGTKVVVIDPRRTETCDIADLHLALAPGSDVRLWNGLLAYLRRHDAIDAEYLAAHVETPGDFWQALAAADQSPATVAADCGLAEA
;
A
#
# COMPACT_ATOMS: atom_id res chain seq x y z
N MET A 1 -32.40 12.20 -12.64
CA MET A 1 -31.01 12.54 -12.26
C MET A 1 -30.35 11.26 -11.85
N THR A 2 -29.28 10.86 -12.54
CA THR A 2 -28.73 9.50 -12.41
C THR A 2 -27.59 9.51 -11.39
N THR A 3 -27.67 8.65 -10.40
CA THR A 3 -26.57 8.34 -9.48
C THR A 3 -25.49 7.59 -10.25
N THR A 4 -24.23 7.99 -10.09
CA THR A 4 -23.08 7.38 -10.77
C THR A 4 -22.30 6.52 -9.78
N ARG A 5 -21.92 5.31 -10.21
CA ARG A 5 -20.96 4.45 -9.50
C ARG A 5 -19.54 4.92 -9.80
N THR A 6 -18.72 5.02 -8.77
CA THR A 6 -17.29 5.37 -8.89
C THR A 6 -16.50 4.79 -7.71
N THR A 7 -15.19 4.98 -7.71
CA THR A 7 -14.30 4.49 -6.66
C THR A 7 -13.80 5.65 -5.81
N CYS A 8 -13.64 5.41 -4.52
CA CYS A 8 -13.06 6.36 -3.57
C CYS A 8 -11.62 6.75 -3.98
N PRO A 9 -11.31 8.05 -4.14
CA PRO A 9 -10.01 8.50 -4.68
C PRO A 9 -8.90 8.62 -3.61
N TYR A 10 -9.09 8.01 -2.43
CA TYR A 10 -8.19 8.19 -1.29
C TYR A 10 -7.22 7.01 -1.12
N CYS A 11 -7.49 6.06 -0.20
CA CYS A 11 -6.57 4.97 0.12
C CYS A 11 -6.75 3.76 -0.80
N GLY A 12 -5.79 2.83 -0.74
CA GLY A 12 -5.77 1.60 -1.56
C GLY A 12 -6.90 0.59 -1.31
N VAL A 13 -7.79 0.81 -0.34
CA VAL A 13 -8.97 -0.07 -0.14
C VAL A 13 -9.85 -0.11 -1.39
N GLY A 14 -9.98 1.02 -2.11
CA GLY A 14 -10.80 1.08 -3.31
C GLY A 14 -12.30 0.93 -3.03
N CYS A 15 -12.83 1.61 -2.01
CA CYS A 15 -14.26 1.53 -1.67
C CYS A 15 -15.13 2.03 -2.84
N GLY A 16 -16.22 1.32 -3.12
CA GLY A 16 -17.22 1.73 -4.11
C GLY A 16 -18.14 2.81 -3.55
N LEU A 17 -18.44 3.80 -4.40
CA LEU A 17 -19.23 4.98 -4.09
C LEU A 17 -20.41 5.12 -5.06
N LEU A 18 -21.51 5.65 -4.53
CA LEU A 18 -22.64 6.17 -5.26
C LEU A 18 -22.67 7.70 -5.11
N VAL A 19 -22.56 8.42 -6.23
CA VAL A 19 -22.44 9.88 -6.24
C VAL A 19 -23.56 10.49 -7.08
N THR A 20 -24.29 11.45 -6.51
CA THR A 20 -25.30 12.22 -7.26
C THR A 20 -24.69 13.46 -7.92
N PRO A 21 -25.33 14.05 -8.95
CA PRO A 21 -24.86 15.30 -9.56
C PRO A 21 -24.74 16.49 -8.59
N GLN A 22 -25.45 16.45 -7.46
CA GLN A 22 -25.39 17.46 -6.40
C GLN A 22 -24.22 17.25 -5.42
N GLY A 23 -23.37 16.24 -5.66
CA GLY A 23 -22.24 15.92 -4.79
C GLY A 23 -22.61 15.12 -3.54
N LYS A 24 -23.83 14.56 -3.46
CA LYS A 24 -24.18 13.65 -2.36
C LYS A 24 -23.47 12.30 -2.58
N VAL A 25 -22.72 11.85 -1.58
CA VAL A 25 -21.95 10.60 -1.60
C VAL A 25 -22.53 9.60 -0.61
N SER A 26 -22.65 8.34 -1.03
CA SER A 26 -22.91 7.19 -0.16
C SER A 26 -22.07 6.00 -0.60
N GLY A 27 -21.86 5.02 0.27
CA GLY A 27 -21.17 3.79 -0.12
C GLY A 27 -22.04 2.94 -1.04
N ASP A 28 -21.43 2.27 -2.01
CA ASP A 28 -22.13 1.29 -2.86
C ASP A 28 -22.33 -0.03 -2.07
N PRO A 29 -23.59 -0.43 -1.78
CA PRO A 29 -23.87 -1.67 -1.06
C PRO A 29 -23.44 -2.92 -1.83
N ASP A 30 -23.36 -2.84 -3.15
CA ASP A 30 -23.00 -3.98 -4.02
C ASP A 30 -21.48 -4.12 -4.20
N HIS A 31 -20.68 -3.16 -3.74
CA HIS A 31 -19.24 -3.16 -3.98
C HIS A 31 -18.49 -4.03 -2.94
N PRO A 32 -17.70 -5.03 -3.38
CA PRO A 32 -17.15 -6.07 -2.49
C PRO A 32 -16.11 -5.53 -1.50
N ALA A 33 -15.46 -4.40 -1.79
CA ALA A 33 -14.49 -3.81 -0.88
C ALA A 33 -15.13 -3.31 0.43
N ASN A 34 -16.34 -2.74 0.37
CA ASN A 34 -16.91 -1.99 1.48
C ASN A 34 -18.35 -2.33 1.86
N PHE A 35 -19.14 -2.97 0.99
CA PHE A 35 -20.55 -3.31 1.25
C PHE A 35 -21.35 -2.12 1.80
N GLY A 36 -21.19 -0.96 1.16
CA GLY A 36 -21.85 0.29 1.55
C GLY A 36 -21.19 1.07 2.70
N ARG A 37 -20.20 0.52 3.40
CA ARG A 37 -19.48 1.23 4.47
C ARG A 37 -18.60 2.34 3.91
N LEU A 38 -18.43 3.41 4.67
CA LEU A 38 -17.49 4.51 4.37
C LEU A 38 -16.76 4.96 5.64
N CYS A 39 -15.52 5.42 5.46
CA CYS A 39 -14.83 6.20 6.49
C CYS A 39 -15.16 7.70 6.35
N SER A 40 -14.72 8.51 7.32
CA SER A 40 -14.92 9.97 7.32
C SER A 40 -14.47 10.64 6.01
N LYS A 41 -13.31 10.26 5.47
CA LYS A 41 -12.79 10.78 4.20
C LYS A 41 -13.74 10.50 3.04
N GLY A 42 -14.23 9.27 2.93
CA GLY A 42 -15.16 8.87 1.87
C GLY A 42 -16.52 9.56 1.99
N ALA A 43 -17.04 9.69 3.21
CA ALA A 43 -18.32 10.37 3.46
C ALA A 43 -18.26 11.88 3.15
N ALA A 44 -17.14 12.52 3.45
CA ALA A 44 -16.91 13.94 3.21
C ALA A 44 -16.46 14.28 1.79
N LEU A 45 -16.33 13.29 0.88
CA LEU A 45 -15.81 13.52 -0.48
C LEU A 45 -16.57 14.63 -1.23
N GLY A 46 -17.90 14.70 -1.05
CA GLY A 46 -18.75 15.71 -1.69
C GLY A 46 -18.34 17.16 -1.37
N GLU A 47 -17.80 17.39 -0.18
CA GLU A 47 -17.34 18.71 0.28
C GLU A 47 -16.07 19.17 -0.45
N THR A 48 -15.31 18.24 -1.03
CA THR A 48 -14.06 18.53 -1.76
C THR A 48 -14.27 18.85 -3.25
N LEU A 49 -15.51 18.74 -3.74
CA LEU A 49 -15.85 18.94 -5.15
C LEU A 49 -16.04 20.42 -5.52
N GLY A 50 -15.94 21.33 -4.56
CA GLY A 50 -16.06 22.77 -4.76
C GLY A 50 -15.00 23.37 -5.68
N LEU A 51 -15.18 24.66 -6.00
CA LEU A 51 -14.25 25.45 -6.82
C LEU A 51 -13.26 26.27 -5.98
N GLU A 52 -13.42 26.30 -4.66
CA GLU A 52 -12.51 27.01 -3.76
C GLU A 52 -11.09 26.43 -3.89
N GLY A 53 -10.11 27.30 -4.20
CA GLY A 53 -8.72 26.91 -4.43
C GLY A 53 -8.47 26.07 -5.69
N ARG A 54 -9.49 25.79 -6.53
CA ARG A 54 -9.32 24.97 -7.73
C ARG A 54 -8.61 25.77 -8.83
N LEU A 55 -7.55 25.19 -9.41
CA LEU A 55 -6.90 25.75 -10.58
C LEU A 55 -7.82 25.60 -11.81
N LEU A 56 -8.35 26.72 -12.31
CA LEU A 56 -9.28 26.75 -13.44
C LEU A 56 -8.61 27.09 -14.78
N HIS A 57 -7.37 27.56 -14.74
CA HIS A 57 -6.62 28.02 -15.91
C HIS A 57 -5.15 27.61 -15.82
N PRO A 58 -4.47 27.39 -16.95
CA PRO A 58 -3.02 27.28 -16.96
C PRO A 58 -2.34 28.53 -16.37
N MET A 59 -1.22 28.32 -15.68
CA MET A 59 -0.41 29.37 -15.06
C MET A 59 1.05 29.19 -15.50
N ILE A 60 1.73 30.29 -15.85
CA ILE A 60 3.18 30.35 -16.13
C ILE A 60 3.78 31.28 -15.07
N GLY A 61 4.49 30.70 -14.10
CA GLY A 61 4.78 31.41 -12.84
C GLY A 61 3.47 31.85 -12.18
N ASP A 62 3.40 33.12 -11.76
CA ASP A 62 2.20 33.70 -11.17
C ASP A 62 1.22 34.29 -12.20
N THR A 63 1.49 34.12 -13.50
CA THR A 63 0.69 34.73 -14.58
C THR A 63 -0.24 33.72 -15.21
N ARG A 64 -1.53 34.07 -15.33
CA ARG A 64 -2.52 33.27 -16.04
C ARG A 64 -2.22 33.19 -17.54
N SER A 65 -2.40 32.00 -18.12
CA SER A 65 -2.22 31.71 -19.54
C SER A 65 -3.43 30.94 -20.11
N ASP A 66 -3.45 30.75 -21.42
CA ASP A 66 -4.27 29.75 -22.09
C ASP A 66 -3.49 28.44 -22.33
N TRP A 67 -4.22 27.40 -22.75
CA TRP A 67 -3.67 26.07 -23.01
C TRP A 67 -2.68 26.03 -24.18
N TYR A 68 -2.91 26.82 -25.23
CA TYR A 68 -2.05 26.83 -26.41
C TYR A 68 -0.65 27.36 -26.06
N ASN A 69 -0.61 28.49 -25.35
CA ASN A 69 0.63 29.11 -24.90
C ASN A 69 1.35 28.25 -23.85
N ALA A 70 0.63 27.68 -22.87
CA ALA A 70 1.23 26.84 -21.84
C ALA A 70 1.85 25.56 -22.42
N LEU A 71 1.11 24.83 -23.27
CA LEU A 71 1.60 23.61 -23.92
C LEU A 71 2.70 23.91 -24.94
N GLY A 72 2.58 25.02 -25.68
CA GLY A 72 3.61 25.47 -26.62
C GLY A 72 4.94 25.75 -25.93
N LEU A 73 4.92 26.46 -24.80
CA LEU A 73 6.11 26.72 -24.00
C LEU A 73 6.73 25.41 -23.47
N MET A 74 5.91 24.50 -22.94
CA MET A 74 6.40 23.18 -22.48
C MET A 74 7.08 22.43 -23.63
N ALA A 75 6.45 22.35 -24.80
CA ALA A 75 6.99 21.66 -25.96
C ALA A 75 8.30 22.28 -26.47
N GLU A 76 8.40 23.62 -26.49
CA GLU A 76 9.63 24.32 -26.85
C GLU A 76 10.77 23.98 -25.88
N LYS A 77 10.53 24.08 -24.56
CA LYS A 77 11.55 23.87 -23.53
C LYS A 77 11.98 22.40 -23.44
N PHE A 78 11.03 21.47 -23.44
CA PHE A 78 11.35 20.04 -23.50
C PHE A 78 12.10 19.71 -24.78
N GLY A 79 11.63 20.21 -25.92
CA GLY A 79 12.29 19.98 -27.21
C GLY A 79 13.71 20.54 -27.25
N ALA A 80 13.96 21.72 -26.68
CA ALA A 80 15.30 22.29 -26.59
C ALA A 80 16.22 21.45 -25.71
N ALA A 81 15.78 21.10 -24.49
CA ALA A 81 16.57 20.25 -23.59
C ALA A 81 16.93 18.91 -24.24
N ILE A 82 15.97 18.25 -24.88
CA ILE A 82 16.20 16.97 -25.56
C ILE A 82 17.18 17.12 -26.73
N ARG A 83 17.06 18.18 -27.54
CA ARG A 83 18.00 18.43 -28.66
C ARG A 83 19.42 18.71 -28.17
N ASP A 84 19.56 19.50 -27.12
CA ASP A 84 20.87 20.03 -26.69
C ASP A 84 21.58 19.08 -25.71
N HIS A 85 20.84 18.25 -24.98
CA HIS A 85 21.34 17.41 -23.88
C HIS A 85 20.88 15.95 -23.92
N GLY A 86 20.11 15.56 -24.94
CA GLY A 86 19.59 14.20 -25.10
C GLY A 86 18.32 13.92 -24.27
N PRO A 87 17.69 12.75 -24.47
CA PRO A 87 16.38 12.43 -23.91
C PRO A 87 16.36 12.32 -22.38
N ASP A 88 17.49 12.00 -21.75
CA ASP A 88 17.61 11.90 -20.29
C ASP A 88 17.73 13.27 -19.59
N SER A 89 17.72 14.37 -20.33
CA SER A 89 17.69 15.73 -19.77
C SER A 89 16.32 16.17 -19.24
N VAL A 90 15.28 15.38 -19.50
CA VAL A 90 13.92 15.63 -19.03
C VAL A 90 13.41 14.48 -18.17
N ALA A 91 12.45 14.76 -17.29
CA ALA A 91 11.88 13.76 -16.39
C ALA A 91 10.41 14.03 -16.11
N PHE A 92 9.65 12.95 -15.86
CA PHE A 92 8.28 13.00 -15.36
C PHE A 92 8.22 12.46 -13.94
N TYR A 93 7.60 13.22 -13.03
CA TYR A 93 7.24 12.73 -11.71
C TYR A 93 5.71 12.70 -11.62
N VAL A 94 5.12 11.51 -11.75
CA VAL A 94 3.67 11.33 -11.80
C VAL A 94 3.14 10.71 -10.50
N SER A 95 1.88 10.27 -10.47
CA SER A 95 1.20 9.85 -9.24
C SER A 95 0.56 8.47 -9.37
N GLY A 96 0.58 7.68 -8.30
CA GLY A 96 -0.25 6.49 -8.14
C GLY A 96 -1.75 6.78 -8.02
N GLN A 97 -2.14 8.05 -7.97
CA GLN A 97 -3.55 8.49 -8.01
C GLN A 97 -4.04 8.78 -9.43
N LEU A 98 -3.19 8.59 -10.45
CA LEU A 98 -3.63 8.64 -11.84
C LEU A 98 -4.53 7.44 -12.15
N LEU A 99 -5.39 7.61 -13.15
CA LEU A 99 -6.06 6.48 -13.78
C LEU A 99 -5.04 5.61 -14.52
N THR A 100 -5.33 4.33 -14.67
CA THR A 100 -4.47 3.37 -15.37
C THR A 100 -4.15 3.85 -16.79
N GLU A 101 -5.14 4.41 -17.48
CA GLU A 101 -5.03 4.95 -18.83
C GLU A 101 -4.10 6.16 -18.89
N ASP A 102 -4.22 7.08 -17.93
CA ASP A 102 -3.35 8.27 -17.84
C ASP A 102 -1.90 7.86 -17.57
N TYR A 103 -1.71 6.91 -16.66
CA TYR A 103 -0.41 6.36 -16.33
C TYR A 103 0.25 5.67 -17.54
N TYR A 104 -0.55 4.94 -18.31
CA TYR A 104 -0.12 4.30 -19.55
C TYR A 104 0.28 5.32 -20.61
N VAL A 105 -0.53 6.37 -20.83
CA VAL A 105 -0.22 7.43 -21.80
C VAL A 105 1.06 8.18 -21.41
N ALA A 106 1.24 8.50 -20.13
CA ALA A 106 2.47 9.14 -19.64
C ALA A 106 3.72 8.28 -19.90
N ASN A 107 3.64 6.97 -19.64
CA ASN A 107 4.73 6.03 -19.93
C ASN A 107 4.99 5.90 -21.43
N LYS A 108 3.93 5.82 -22.23
CA LYS A 108 4.05 5.74 -23.69
C LYS A 108 4.75 6.97 -24.25
N LEU A 109 4.41 8.17 -23.76
CA LEU A 109 5.08 9.40 -24.12
C LEU A 109 6.56 9.37 -23.71
N MET A 110 6.86 9.10 -22.43
CA MET A 110 8.22 9.21 -21.92
C MET A 110 9.16 8.12 -22.45
N LYS A 111 8.75 6.85 -22.34
CA LYS A 111 9.57 5.71 -22.77
C LYS A 111 9.51 5.47 -24.27
N GLY A 112 8.34 5.69 -24.88
CA GLY A 112 8.10 5.33 -26.28
C GLY A 112 8.46 6.43 -27.29
N PHE A 113 8.18 7.71 -26.98
CA PHE A 113 8.41 8.81 -27.92
C PHE A 113 9.62 9.67 -27.56
N ILE A 114 9.78 10.01 -26.27
CA ILE A 114 10.97 10.74 -25.80
C ILE A 114 12.18 9.80 -25.76
N GLY A 115 11.98 8.52 -25.43
CA GLY A 115 13.03 7.52 -25.41
C GLY A 115 13.88 7.55 -24.15
N SER A 116 13.32 8.00 -23.02
CA SER A 116 14.01 8.00 -21.73
C SER A 116 13.26 7.19 -20.67
N GLY A 117 14.02 6.62 -19.75
CA GLY A 117 13.53 5.91 -18.57
C GLY A 117 13.12 6.84 -17.42
N ASN A 118 13.35 8.15 -17.51
CA ASN A 118 13.18 9.14 -16.44
C ASN A 118 11.69 9.46 -16.16
N ILE A 119 10.95 8.46 -15.74
CA ILE A 119 9.59 8.57 -15.21
C ILE A 119 9.50 7.77 -13.92
N ASP A 120 9.09 8.43 -12.84
CA ASP A 120 8.86 7.79 -11.54
C ASP A 120 7.65 8.43 -10.85
N THR A 121 7.23 7.86 -9.71
CA THR A 121 6.01 8.30 -9.01
C THR A 121 6.15 8.36 -7.52
N ASN A 122 5.21 9.06 -6.88
CA ASN A 122 5.07 9.01 -5.42
C ASN A 122 4.92 7.58 -4.87
N SER A 123 4.42 6.62 -5.66
CA SER A 123 4.35 5.20 -5.27
C SER A 123 5.73 4.57 -5.04
N ARG A 124 6.81 5.13 -5.59
CA ARG A 124 8.20 4.73 -5.25
C ARG A 124 8.45 4.77 -3.76
N LEU A 125 7.94 5.81 -3.09
CA LEU A 125 8.12 6.04 -1.66
C LEU A 125 7.21 5.14 -0.80
N CYS A 126 6.28 4.41 -1.43
CA CYS A 126 5.27 3.60 -0.75
C CYS A 126 5.50 2.11 -1.00
N MET A 127 5.41 1.67 -2.26
CA MET A 127 5.26 0.26 -2.61
C MET A 127 6.54 -0.38 -3.17
N ALA A 128 7.60 0.39 -3.45
CA ALA A 128 8.78 -0.15 -4.13
C ALA A 128 9.45 -1.31 -3.39
N SER A 129 9.51 -1.26 -2.06
CA SER A 129 10.06 -2.35 -1.24
C SER A 129 9.21 -3.62 -1.35
N THR A 130 7.88 -3.48 -1.36
CA THR A 130 6.94 -4.60 -1.52
C THR A 130 7.07 -5.24 -2.89
N VAL A 131 7.14 -4.44 -3.97
CA VAL A 131 7.33 -4.94 -5.35
C VAL A 131 8.59 -5.80 -5.44
N VAL A 132 9.72 -5.30 -4.92
CA VAL A 132 11.00 -6.05 -4.95
C VAL A 132 10.91 -7.32 -4.11
N ALA A 133 10.24 -7.27 -2.95
CA ALA A 133 10.06 -8.45 -2.11
C ALA A 133 9.20 -9.52 -2.81
N GLN A 134 8.06 -9.14 -3.39
CA GLN A 134 7.16 -10.06 -4.10
C GLN A 134 7.82 -10.68 -5.33
N ILE A 135 8.56 -9.91 -6.13
CA ILE A 135 9.33 -10.49 -7.25
C ILE A 135 10.38 -11.49 -6.74
N ARG A 136 11.05 -11.20 -5.62
CA ARG A 136 12.06 -12.11 -5.05
C ARG A 136 11.45 -13.36 -4.44
N SER A 137 10.28 -13.28 -3.81
CA SER A 137 9.66 -14.40 -3.09
C SER A 137 8.65 -15.20 -3.92
N LEU A 138 7.96 -14.55 -4.86
CA LEU A 138 6.85 -15.12 -5.65
C LEU A 138 7.13 -15.09 -7.17
N GLY A 139 8.18 -14.38 -7.62
CA GLY A 139 8.52 -14.26 -9.05
C GLY A 139 7.76 -13.16 -9.81
N GLU A 140 6.74 -12.55 -9.20
CA GLU A 140 5.90 -11.51 -9.80
C GLU A 140 5.42 -10.50 -8.75
N ASP A 141 5.08 -9.28 -9.19
CA ASP A 141 4.43 -8.24 -8.38
C ASP A 141 2.94 -8.57 -8.18
N VAL A 142 2.68 -9.54 -7.30
CA VAL A 142 1.33 -10.05 -7.02
C VAL A 142 1.08 -10.12 -5.51
N VAL A 143 -0.15 -9.76 -5.11
CA VAL A 143 -0.66 -9.97 -3.75
C VAL A 143 -1.46 -11.28 -3.75
N PRO A 144 -0.98 -12.36 -3.10
CA PRO A 144 -1.63 -13.68 -3.14
C PRO A 144 -2.78 -13.79 -2.12
N GLY A 145 -3.70 -12.83 -2.13
CA GLY A 145 -4.84 -12.80 -1.21
C GLY A 145 -5.91 -11.81 -1.65
N CYS A 146 -7.06 -11.85 -0.99
CA CYS A 146 -8.18 -10.94 -1.21
C CYS A 146 -8.79 -10.47 0.12
N TYR A 147 -9.76 -9.57 0.08
CA TYR A 147 -10.29 -9.00 1.33
C TYR A 147 -11.11 -10.01 2.14
N GLU A 148 -11.72 -10.98 1.47
CA GLU A 148 -12.47 -12.10 2.05
C GLU A 148 -11.63 -12.96 3.01
N ASP A 149 -10.31 -12.94 2.86
CA ASP A 149 -9.38 -13.62 3.76
C ASP A 149 -9.50 -13.09 5.20
N LEU A 150 -9.86 -11.81 5.39
CA LEU A 150 -10.08 -11.24 6.72
C LEU A 150 -11.28 -11.85 7.44
N GLU A 151 -12.30 -12.30 6.71
CA GLU A 151 -13.50 -12.89 7.29
C GLU A 151 -13.31 -14.36 7.68
N ILE A 152 -12.37 -15.07 7.05
CA ILE A 152 -12.14 -16.51 7.29
C ILE A 152 -10.87 -16.79 8.10
N ALA A 153 -10.04 -15.79 8.38
CA ALA A 153 -8.81 -15.97 9.14
C ALA A 153 -9.06 -16.30 10.62
N ASP A 154 -8.39 -17.33 11.12
CA ASP A 154 -8.30 -17.62 12.56
C ASP A 154 -7.38 -16.64 13.29
N LEU A 155 -6.35 -16.16 12.59
CA LEU A 155 -5.33 -15.25 13.11
C LEU A 155 -4.95 -14.21 12.04
N VAL A 156 -4.96 -12.94 12.42
CA VAL A 156 -4.44 -11.82 11.61
C VAL A 156 -3.28 -11.17 12.34
N VAL A 157 -2.13 -11.09 11.67
CA VAL A 157 -0.92 -10.43 12.19
C VAL A 157 -0.71 -9.12 11.42
N LEU A 158 -0.84 -8.00 12.12
CA LEU A 158 -0.65 -6.66 11.57
C LEU A 158 0.76 -6.17 11.90
N VAL A 159 1.62 -6.05 10.88
CA VAL A 159 3.02 -5.61 11.03
C VAL A 159 3.16 -4.16 10.61
N GLY A 160 3.33 -3.26 11.58
CA GLY A 160 3.46 -1.80 11.37
C GLY A 160 2.23 -1.13 10.74
N SER A 161 1.09 -1.82 10.70
CA SER A 161 -0.12 -1.36 10.00
C SER A 161 -1.10 -0.70 10.96
N ASN A 162 -1.23 0.63 10.88
CA ASN A 162 -2.29 1.38 11.56
C ASN A 162 -3.59 1.37 10.73
N THR A 163 -4.17 0.19 10.54
CA THR A 163 -5.32 -0.02 9.65
C THR A 163 -6.58 0.73 10.12
N ALA A 164 -6.74 0.98 11.43
CA ALA A 164 -7.83 1.79 11.98
C ALA A 164 -7.90 3.20 11.35
N TRP A 165 -6.76 3.79 10.99
CA TRP A 165 -6.70 5.13 10.38
C TRP A 165 -6.44 5.10 8.87
N CYS A 166 -5.52 4.23 8.45
CA CYS A 166 -5.04 4.18 7.06
C CYS A 166 -6.01 3.42 6.15
N HIS A 167 -6.66 2.37 6.65
CA HIS A 167 -7.59 1.53 5.88
C HIS A 167 -8.87 1.20 6.68
N PRO A 168 -9.66 2.22 7.11
CA PRO A 168 -10.67 2.03 8.15
C PRO A 168 -11.78 1.04 7.80
N VAL A 169 -12.10 0.87 6.51
CA VAL A 169 -13.10 -0.12 6.07
C VAL A 169 -12.60 -1.54 6.26
N LEU A 170 -11.31 -1.82 5.99
CA LEU A 170 -10.72 -3.13 6.27
C LEU A 170 -10.60 -3.38 7.78
N PHE A 171 -10.29 -2.35 8.57
CA PHE A 171 -10.36 -2.45 10.03
C PHE A 171 -11.75 -2.85 10.51
N GLN A 172 -12.81 -2.21 9.99
CA GLN A 172 -14.19 -2.57 10.33
C GLN A 172 -14.55 -4.01 9.94
N ARG A 173 -14.03 -4.51 8.81
CA ARG A 173 -14.18 -5.91 8.40
C ARG A 173 -13.50 -6.85 9.40
N LEU A 174 -12.26 -6.55 9.81
CA LEU A 174 -11.54 -7.33 10.81
C LEU A 174 -12.23 -7.32 12.19
N VAL A 175 -12.77 -6.18 12.62
CA VAL A 175 -13.59 -6.07 13.85
C VAL A 175 -14.80 -7.01 13.77
N ALA A 176 -15.50 -7.01 12.62
CA ALA A 176 -16.66 -7.88 12.42
C ALA A 176 -16.28 -9.37 12.40
N ALA A 177 -15.18 -9.73 11.72
CA ALA A 177 -14.66 -11.10 11.70
C ALA A 177 -14.31 -11.59 13.11
N ARG A 178 -13.61 -10.77 13.91
CA ARG A 178 -13.34 -11.05 15.32
C ARG A 178 -14.61 -11.30 16.12
N ALA A 179 -15.65 -10.47 15.94
CA ALA A 179 -16.91 -10.62 16.67
C ALA A 179 -17.69 -11.88 16.25
N ALA A 180 -17.62 -12.27 14.97
CA ALA A 180 -18.36 -13.40 14.42
C ALA A 180 -17.66 -14.76 14.62
N HIS A 181 -16.33 -14.80 14.45
CA HIS A 181 -15.55 -16.03 14.38
C HIS A 181 -14.52 -16.17 15.52
N GLY A 182 -14.32 -15.13 16.33
CA GLY A 182 -13.29 -15.15 17.38
C GLY A 182 -11.87 -14.97 16.84
N THR A 183 -11.71 -14.48 15.61
CA THR A 183 -10.42 -14.19 14.96
C THR A 183 -9.46 -13.49 15.90
N LYS A 184 -8.27 -14.07 16.05
CA LYS A 184 -7.17 -13.51 16.85
C LYS A 184 -6.46 -12.41 16.08
N VAL A 185 -6.08 -11.35 16.79
CA VAL A 185 -5.40 -10.20 16.20
C VAL A 185 -4.12 -9.94 16.98
N VAL A 186 -2.99 -10.03 16.28
CA VAL A 186 -1.67 -9.65 16.81
C VAL A 186 -1.25 -8.38 16.10
N VAL A 187 -0.83 -7.37 16.86
CA VAL A 187 -0.27 -6.13 16.32
C VAL A 187 1.21 -6.07 16.67
N ILE A 188 2.07 -5.95 15.66
CA ILE A 188 3.51 -5.77 15.80
C ILE A 188 3.81 -4.35 15.34
N ASP A 189 3.87 -3.40 16.29
CA ASP A 189 4.04 -1.98 15.98
C ASP A 189 4.75 -1.29 17.15
N PRO A 190 5.85 -0.54 16.91
CA PRO A 190 6.52 0.21 17.99
C PRO A 190 5.59 1.18 18.72
N ARG A 191 4.53 1.65 18.05
CA ARG A 191 3.55 2.57 18.60
C ARG A 191 2.28 1.82 18.97
N ARG A 192 1.68 2.19 20.10
CA ARG A 192 0.28 1.85 20.37
C ARG A 192 -0.62 2.80 19.58
N THR A 193 -1.35 2.27 18.61
CA THR A 193 -2.37 2.99 17.83
C THR A 193 -3.76 2.46 18.15
N GLU A 194 -4.81 3.10 17.65
CA GLU A 194 -6.21 2.64 17.77
C GLU A 194 -6.42 1.26 17.14
N THR A 195 -5.52 0.82 16.25
CA THR A 195 -5.54 -0.55 15.73
C THR A 195 -5.32 -1.58 16.86
N CYS A 196 -4.58 -1.21 17.91
CA CYS A 196 -4.34 -2.08 19.05
C CYS A 196 -5.55 -2.22 20.00
N ASP A 197 -6.68 -1.56 19.74
CA ASP A 197 -7.89 -1.67 20.58
C ASP A 197 -8.63 -3.00 20.38
N ILE A 198 -8.38 -3.68 19.25
CA ILE A 198 -8.90 -5.04 19.00
C ILE A 198 -7.85 -6.15 19.13
N ALA A 199 -6.60 -5.80 19.46
CA ALA A 199 -5.50 -6.76 19.51
C ALA A 199 -5.63 -7.68 20.74
N ASP A 200 -5.44 -8.99 20.55
CA ASP A 200 -5.17 -9.92 21.66
C ASP A 200 -3.75 -9.77 22.18
N LEU A 201 -2.80 -9.42 21.30
CA LEU A 201 -1.40 -9.23 21.63
C LEU A 201 -0.86 -8.02 20.87
N HIS A 202 -0.16 -7.13 21.57
CA HIS A 202 0.58 -6.03 20.99
C HIS A 202 2.06 -6.19 21.32
N LEU A 203 2.88 -6.39 20.30
CA LEU A 203 4.35 -6.41 20.41
C LEU A 203 4.89 -5.03 20.05
N ALA A 204 5.21 -4.24 21.07
CA ALA A 204 5.80 -2.90 20.94
C ALA A 204 7.32 -2.96 20.75
N LEU A 205 7.75 -3.55 19.64
CA LEU A 205 9.16 -3.77 19.34
C LEU A 205 9.93 -2.46 19.06
N ALA A 206 11.25 -2.51 19.24
CA ALA A 206 12.15 -1.43 18.84
C ALA A 206 12.09 -1.18 17.33
N PRO A 207 12.09 0.08 16.86
CA PRO A 207 12.08 0.38 15.43
C PRO A 207 13.22 -0.31 14.67
N GLY A 208 12.88 -1.04 13.60
CA GLY A 208 13.84 -1.77 12.76
C GLY A 208 14.23 -3.17 13.26
N SER A 209 13.63 -3.67 14.35
CA SER A 209 13.89 -5.01 14.88
C SER A 209 12.89 -6.08 14.41
N ASP A 210 12.02 -5.78 13.44
CA ASP A 210 11.01 -6.70 12.91
C ASP A 210 11.64 -7.91 12.21
N VAL A 211 12.66 -7.71 11.38
CA VAL A 211 13.41 -8.83 10.76
C VAL A 211 14.00 -9.76 11.83
N ARG A 212 14.50 -9.18 12.93
CA ARG A 212 15.05 -9.94 14.05
C ARG A 212 13.98 -10.79 14.73
N LEU A 213 12.79 -10.24 14.94
CA LEU A 213 11.62 -10.93 15.49
C LEU A 213 11.20 -12.10 14.57
N TRP A 214 11.08 -11.86 13.26
CA TRP A 214 10.69 -12.89 12.29
C TRP A 214 11.70 -14.04 12.19
N ASN A 215 13.00 -13.74 12.23
CA ASN A 215 14.05 -14.77 12.29
C ASN A 215 13.93 -15.63 13.56
N GLY A 216 13.67 -14.98 14.71
CA GLY A 216 13.43 -15.67 15.98
C GLY A 216 12.20 -16.57 15.93
N LEU A 217 11.08 -16.07 15.38
CA LEU A 217 9.84 -16.84 15.22
C LEU A 217 10.04 -18.05 14.30
N LEU A 218 10.69 -17.88 13.15
CA LEU A 218 10.97 -18.99 12.24
C LEU A 218 11.81 -20.08 12.90
N ALA A 219 12.85 -19.69 13.64
CA ALA A 219 13.68 -20.63 14.39
C ALA A 219 12.91 -21.31 15.53
N TYR A 220 12.02 -20.58 16.21
CA TYR A 220 11.14 -21.13 17.23
C TYR A 220 10.19 -22.18 16.65
N LEU A 221 9.50 -21.87 15.54
CA LEU A 221 8.60 -22.81 14.87
C LEU A 221 9.33 -24.08 14.45
N ARG A 222 10.53 -23.95 13.86
CA ARG A 222 11.37 -25.09 13.49
C ARG A 222 11.76 -25.96 14.69
N ARG A 223 12.15 -25.35 15.83
CA ARG A 223 12.53 -26.11 17.04
C ARG A 223 11.36 -26.86 17.67
N HIS A 224 10.12 -26.40 17.43
CA HIS A 224 8.91 -26.98 18.00
C HIS A 224 8.11 -27.80 16.98
N ASP A 225 8.71 -28.17 15.85
CA ASP A 225 8.07 -28.99 14.80
C ASP A 225 6.76 -28.37 14.27
N ALA A 226 6.69 -27.03 14.23
CA ALA A 226 5.54 -26.25 13.80
C ALA A 226 5.72 -25.68 12.38
N ILE A 227 6.50 -26.36 11.54
CA ILE A 227 6.71 -26.03 10.13
C ILE A 227 6.03 -27.09 9.25
N ASP A 228 5.45 -26.67 8.14
CA ASP A 228 4.91 -27.60 7.14
C ASP A 228 6.04 -28.12 6.25
N ALA A 229 6.64 -29.24 6.65
CA ALA A 229 7.76 -29.84 5.94
C ALA A 229 7.41 -30.32 4.53
N GLU A 230 6.16 -30.77 4.31
CA GLU A 230 5.70 -31.23 2.99
C GLU A 230 5.56 -30.05 2.03
N TYR A 231 4.94 -28.96 2.48
CA TYR A 231 4.83 -27.74 1.70
C TYR A 231 6.20 -27.15 1.34
N LEU A 232 7.11 -27.05 2.32
CA LEU A 232 8.46 -26.54 2.08
C LEU A 232 9.21 -27.37 1.03
N ALA A 233 9.12 -28.70 1.11
CA ALA A 233 9.79 -29.59 0.16
C ALA A 233 9.19 -29.50 -1.26
N ALA A 234 7.89 -29.23 -1.38
CA ALA A 234 7.20 -29.19 -2.66
C ALA A 234 7.20 -27.81 -3.34
N HIS A 235 7.24 -26.72 -2.55
CA HIS A 235 6.90 -25.38 -3.04
C HIS A 235 7.92 -24.28 -2.71
N VAL A 236 8.95 -24.56 -1.90
CA VAL A 236 9.91 -23.53 -1.47
C VAL A 236 11.34 -23.93 -1.78
N GLU A 237 12.02 -23.13 -2.61
CA GLU A 237 13.46 -23.26 -2.82
C GLU A 237 14.19 -22.67 -1.61
N THR A 238 14.81 -23.54 -0.81
CA THR A 238 15.60 -23.13 0.36
C THR A 238 17.09 -23.30 0.06
N PRO A 239 17.90 -22.21 0.11
CA PRO A 239 19.35 -22.32 -0.04
C PRO A 239 19.94 -23.31 0.98
N GLY A 240 20.95 -24.08 0.56
CA GLY A 240 21.49 -25.17 1.39
C GLY A 240 22.08 -24.71 2.73
N ASP A 241 22.55 -23.47 2.81
CA ASP A 241 23.08 -22.83 4.01
C ASP A 241 22.05 -22.01 4.79
N PHE A 242 20.81 -21.87 4.31
CA PHE A 242 19.79 -20.98 4.90
C PHE A 242 19.58 -21.22 6.40
N TRP A 243 19.42 -22.49 6.80
CA TRP A 243 19.20 -22.85 8.19
C TRP A 243 20.44 -22.67 9.06
N GLN A 244 21.63 -22.82 8.48
CA GLN A 244 22.90 -22.57 9.16
C GLN A 244 23.10 -21.07 9.37
N ALA A 245 22.79 -20.26 8.36
CA ALA A 245 22.82 -18.80 8.42
C ALA A 245 21.82 -18.26 9.45
N LEU A 246 20.59 -18.80 9.50
CA LEU A 246 19.61 -18.45 10.53
C LEU A 246 20.13 -18.79 11.94
N ALA A 247 20.77 -19.94 12.11
CA ALA A 247 21.32 -20.39 13.38
C ALA A 247 22.65 -19.71 13.78
N ALA A 248 23.24 -18.87 12.91
CA ALA A 248 24.48 -18.17 13.20
C ALA A 248 24.32 -17.09 14.29
N ALA A 249 23.10 -16.54 14.44
CA ALA A 249 22.73 -15.70 15.56
C ALA A 249 21.98 -16.53 16.63
N ASP A 250 22.04 -16.09 17.90
CA ASP A 250 21.27 -16.73 18.96
C ASP A 250 19.77 -16.47 18.76
N GLN A 251 19.02 -17.52 18.41
CA GLN A 251 17.59 -17.47 18.17
C GLN A 251 16.75 -17.88 19.39
N SER A 252 17.31 -17.84 20.61
CA SER A 252 16.55 -18.07 21.84
C SER A 252 15.51 -16.96 22.07
N PRO A 253 14.33 -17.27 22.64
CA PRO A 253 13.30 -16.26 22.92
C PRO A 253 13.83 -15.08 23.75
N ALA A 254 14.64 -15.35 24.78
CA ALA A 254 15.25 -14.33 25.63
C ALA A 254 16.11 -13.34 24.82
N THR A 255 17.01 -13.82 23.97
CA THR A 255 17.89 -12.97 23.15
C THR A 255 17.09 -12.21 22.09
N VAL A 256 16.14 -12.87 21.41
CA VAL A 256 15.25 -12.21 20.43
C VAL A 256 14.45 -11.08 21.10
N ALA A 257 13.87 -11.35 22.28
CA ALA A 257 13.11 -10.35 23.02
C ALA A 257 13.98 -9.16 23.42
N ALA A 258 15.17 -9.40 23.95
CA ALA A 258 16.13 -8.35 24.30
C ALA A 258 16.52 -7.49 23.08
N ASP A 259 16.87 -8.11 21.95
CA ASP A 259 17.25 -7.41 20.71
C ASP A 259 16.09 -6.58 20.14
N CYS A 260 14.85 -7.05 20.34
CA CYS A 260 13.64 -6.37 19.91
C CYS A 260 13.09 -5.37 20.93
N GLY A 261 13.71 -5.21 22.10
CA GLY A 261 13.17 -4.36 23.18
C GLY A 261 11.82 -4.84 23.73
N LEU A 262 11.55 -6.14 23.67
CA LEU A 262 10.32 -6.79 24.15
C LEU A 262 10.58 -7.53 25.47
N ALA A 263 9.49 -7.84 26.19
CA ALA A 263 9.53 -8.86 27.24
C ALA A 263 9.55 -10.25 26.60
N GLU A 264 10.17 -11.23 27.26
CA GLU A 264 10.22 -12.62 26.77
C GLU A 264 8.86 -13.34 26.83
N ALA A 265 8.03 -12.98 27.82
CA ALA A 265 6.76 -13.64 28.13
C ALA A 265 5.65 -13.40 27.11
#